data_AF-A0A7Y1XJE9-F1
#
_entry.id   AF-A0A7Y1XJE9-F1
#
_cell.length_a   1.000
_cell.length_b   1.000
_cell.length_c   1.000
_cell.angle_alpha   90.00
_cell.angle_beta   90.00
_cell.angle_gamma   90.00
#
_symmetry.space_group_name_H-M   'P 1'
#
loop_
_entity.id
_entity.type
_entity.pdbx_description
1 polymer ?
#
loop_
_entity_poly.entity_id
_entity_poly.type
_entity_poly.pdbx_seq_one_letter_code
_entity_poly.pdbx_strand_id
1 'polypeptide(L)'
;MLILLVVGGCAGQPRTDSPAQWVERTAALAGLGNWSLSGRIALQLTDRGFNGSFNWQQEQDQLRANFSGPFGAGATRIHGDTERLVLETANGDTFLLDDP
;
A
#
# COMPACT_ATOMS: atom_id res chain seq x y z
N MET A 1 47.82 8.89 15.26
CA MET A 1 47.73 7.43 15.02
C MET A 1 46.29 7.01 15.23
N LEU A 2 45.69 6.43 14.18
CA LEU A 2 44.45 5.65 14.12
C LEU A 2 43.09 6.33 14.42
N ILE A 3 42.43 6.71 13.32
CA ILE A 3 40.96 6.74 13.14
C ILE A 3 40.44 5.29 13.11
N LEU A 4 39.26 4.99 13.67
CA LEU A 4 38.26 4.02 13.15
C LEU A 4 37.07 3.97 14.12
N LEU A 5 36.03 4.79 13.95
CA LEU A 5 34.82 4.54 13.12
C LEU A 5 34.22 3.14 13.29
N VAL A 6 33.14 3.02 14.07
CA VAL A 6 32.18 1.92 13.93
C VAL A 6 30.78 2.52 13.95
N VAL A 7 30.22 2.76 12.76
CA VAL A 7 28.79 3.02 12.57
C VAL A 7 28.14 1.64 12.40
N GLY A 8 27.49 1.14 13.44
CA GLY A 8 26.70 -0.09 13.37
C GLY A 8 25.34 0.19 12.73
N GLY A 9 25.24 -0.02 11.41
CA GLY A 9 23.97 -0.07 10.70
C GLY A 9 23.47 -1.51 10.57
N CYS A 10 23.01 -2.13 11.65
CA CYS A 10 22.30 -3.42 11.54
C CYS A 10 20.86 -3.15 11.11
N ALA A 11 20.65 -3.00 9.81
CA ALA A 11 19.33 -3.23 9.24
C ALA A 11 19.05 -4.74 9.36
N GLY A 12 18.38 -5.14 10.45
CA GLY A 12 17.99 -6.53 10.69
C GLY A 12 17.12 -7.03 9.54
N GLN A 13 17.55 -8.09 8.87
CA GLN A 13 16.80 -8.68 7.78
C GLN A 13 15.48 -9.25 8.31
N PRO A 14 14.32 -8.96 7.68
CA PRO A 14 13.05 -9.51 8.12
C PRO A 14 13.11 -11.04 8.08
N ARG A 15 12.74 -11.66 9.21
CA ARG A 15 12.68 -13.12 9.34
C ARG A 15 11.62 -13.66 8.39
N THR A 16 11.96 -14.71 7.64
CA THR A 16 10.97 -15.48 6.88
C THR A 16 10.18 -16.35 7.84
N ASP A 17 8.85 -16.22 7.82
CA ASP A 17 7.96 -17.05 8.63
C ASP A 17 7.96 -18.50 8.12
N SER A 18 7.92 -19.46 9.04
CA SER A 18 7.55 -20.84 8.67
C SER A 18 6.08 -20.91 8.23
N PRO A 19 5.64 -21.94 7.50
CA PRO A 19 4.25 -22.06 7.06
C PRO A 19 3.22 -21.95 8.20
N ALA A 20 3.51 -22.52 9.38
CA ALA A 20 2.63 -22.43 10.54
C ALA A 20 2.55 -20.99 11.11
N GLN A 21 3.70 -20.32 11.23
CA GLN A 21 3.76 -18.91 11.67
C GLN A 21 3.07 -17.97 10.68
N TRP A 22 3.18 -18.26 9.39
CA TRP A 22 2.47 -17.53 8.35
C TRP A 22 0.95 -17.65 8.51
N VAL A 23 0.43 -18.86 8.71
CA VAL A 23 -1.02 -19.08 8.94
C VAL A 23 -1.52 -18.30 10.15
N GLU A 24 -0.80 -18.38 11.28
CA GLU A 24 -1.16 -17.66 12.51
C GLU A 24 -1.13 -16.14 12.29
N ARG A 25 -0.09 -15.62 11.63
CA ARG A 25 0.04 -14.21 11.31
C ARG A 25 -1.06 -13.72 10.37
N THR A 26 -1.36 -14.47 9.32
CA THR A 26 -2.43 -14.14 8.38
C THR A 26 -3.78 -14.10 9.08
N ALA A 27 -4.08 -15.06 9.97
CA ALA A 27 -5.30 -15.05 10.76
C ALA A 27 -5.38 -13.81 11.68
N ALA A 28 -4.28 -13.44 12.34
CA ALA A 28 -4.23 -12.24 13.16
C ALA A 28 -4.45 -10.95 12.34
N LEU A 29 -3.84 -10.85 11.16
CA LEU A 29 -4.00 -9.70 10.26
C LEU A 29 -5.40 -9.61 9.66
N ALA A 30 -6.02 -10.74 9.32
CA ALA A 30 -7.38 -10.79 8.79
C ALA A 30 -8.43 -10.29 9.82
N GLY A 31 -8.11 -10.35 11.12
CA GLY A 31 -8.96 -9.81 12.18
C GLY A 31 -8.86 -8.30 12.38
N LEU A 32 -7.95 -7.60 11.67
CA LEU A 32 -7.80 -6.16 11.80
C LEU A 32 -8.91 -5.43 11.04
N GLY A 33 -9.92 -4.96 11.75
CA GLY A 33 -10.97 -4.12 11.15
C GLY A 33 -10.48 -2.72 10.79
N ASN A 34 -9.51 -2.17 11.52
CA ASN A 34 -9.00 -0.82 11.27
C ASN A 34 -7.48 -0.85 11.08
N TRP A 35 -7.00 -0.36 9.95
CA TRP A 35 -5.58 -0.28 9.67
C TRP A 35 -5.28 0.79 8.63
N SER A 36 -4.02 1.22 8.56
CA SER A 36 -3.55 2.11 7.52
C SER A 36 -2.21 1.64 6.98
N LEU A 37 -1.99 1.89 5.70
CA LEU A 37 -0.77 1.56 4.99
C LEU A 37 -0.40 2.73 4.09
N SER A 38 0.84 3.19 4.17
CA SER A 38 1.34 4.23 3.27
C SER A 38 2.75 3.91 2.84
N GLY A 39 3.10 4.35 1.64
CA GLY A 39 4.43 4.08 1.11
C GLY A 39 4.63 4.55 -0.31
N ARG A 40 5.73 4.06 -0.89
CA ARG A 40 6.06 4.28 -2.30
C ARG A 40 5.77 3.02 -3.09
N ILE A 41 5.28 3.20 -4.30
CA ILE A 41 5.00 2.11 -5.23
C ILE A 41 5.75 2.36 -6.54
N ALA A 42 6.28 1.28 -7.13
CA ALA A 42 6.82 1.27 -8.47
C ALA A 42 6.17 0.09 -9.22
N LEU A 43 5.41 0.40 -10.26
CA LEU A 43 4.75 -0.56 -11.14
C LEU A 43 5.51 -0.60 -12.46
N GLN A 44 5.87 -1.81 -12.89
CA GLN A 44 6.44 -2.05 -14.21
C GLN A 44 5.41 -2.86 -15.01
N LEU A 45 4.85 -2.22 -16.03
CA LEU A 45 4.02 -2.86 -17.06
C LEU A 45 4.90 -3.08 -18.30
N THR A 46 4.43 -3.88 -19.26
CA THR A 46 5.19 -4.27 -20.45
C THR A 46 5.67 -3.07 -21.27
N ASP A 47 4.88 -2.02 -21.34
CA ASP A 47 5.08 -0.83 -22.18
C ASP A 47 5.32 0.47 -21.37
N ARG A 48 5.09 0.44 -20.05
CA ARG A 48 5.15 1.63 -19.21
C ARG A 48 5.56 1.34 -17.77
N GLY A 49 6.29 2.27 -17.18
CA GLY A 49 6.58 2.29 -15.74
C GLY A 49 5.76 3.38 -15.04
N PHE A 50 5.35 3.14 -13.81
CA PHE A 50 4.74 4.14 -12.94
C PHE A 50 5.41 4.10 -11.58
N ASN A 51 5.84 5.25 -11.08
CA ASN A 51 6.32 5.41 -9.72
C ASN A 51 5.43 6.40 -8.99
N GLY A 52 5.12 6.15 -7.72
CA GLY A 52 4.20 6.99 -6.97
C GLY A 52 4.24 6.77 -5.47
N SER A 53 3.41 7.53 -4.78
CA SER A 53 3.00 7.29 -3.41
C SER A 53 1.62 6.66 -3.39
N PHE A 54 1.39 5.83 -2.37
CA PHE A 54 0.07 5.35 -2.04
C PHE A 54 -0.21 5.55 -0.56
N ASN A 55 -1.47 5.75 -0.22
CA ASN A 55 -1.97 5.78 1.15
C ASN A 55 -3.35 5.15 1.18
N TRP A 56 -3.50 4.14 2.03
CA TRP A 56 -4.67 3.32 2.23
C TRP A 56 -5.09 3.40 3.69
N GLN A 57 -6.38 3.63 3.92
CA GLN A 57 -7.03 3.55 5.21
C GLN A 57 -8.22 2.61 5.11
N GLN A 58 -8.25 1.59 5.96
CA GLN A 58 -9.37 0.69 6.16
C GLN A 58 -10.00 0.99 7.51
N GLU A 59 -11.30 1.20 7.51
CA GLU A 59 -12.12 1.43 8.71
C GLU A 59 -13.34 0.51 8.65
N GLN A 60 -13.22 -0.67 9.25
CA GLN A 60 -14.19 -1.76 9.12
C GLN A 60 -14.44 -2.09 7.65
N ASP A 61 -15.65 -1.91 7.16
CA ASP A 61 -16.01 -2.16 5.76
C ASP A 61 -15.67 -0.98 4.85
N GLN A 62 -15.32 0.19 5.40
CA GLN A 62 -15.04 1.39 4.63
C GLN A 62 -13.58 1.46 4.20
N LEU A 63 -13.39 1.69 2.91
CA LEU A 63 -12.10 1.85 2.25
C LEU A 63 -11.89 3.29 1.83
N ARG A 64 -10.70 3.84 2.08
CA ARG A 64 -10.19 5.03 1.38
C ARG A 64 -8.74 4.83 0.98
N ALA A 65 -8.47 4.83 -0.32
CA ALA A 65 -7.14 4.74 -0.88
C ALA A 65 -6.86 5.88 -1.86
N ASN A 66 -5.62 6.36 -1.87
CA ASN A 66 -5.12 7.30 -2.86
C ASN A 66 -3.80 6.82 -3.43
N PHE A 67 -3.62 7.05 -4.72
CA PHE A 67 -2.43 6.77 -5.48
C PHE A 67 -2.06 8.02 -6.26
N SER A 68 -0.78 8.41 -6.25
CA SER A 68 -0.33 9.58 -6.99
C SER A 68 1.11 9.43 -7.44
N GLY A 69 1.38 9.87 -8.66
CA GLY A 69 2.74 10.02 -9.18
C GLY A 69 3.47 11.23 -8.58
N PRO A 70 4.71 11.48 -9.01
CA PRO A 70 5.45 12.67 -8.62
C PRO A 70 4.62 13.92 -8.87
N PHE A 71 4.63 14.84 -7.90
CA PHE A 71 3.88 16.10 -7.97
C PHE A 71 2.35 15.93 -8.13
N GLY A 72 1.78 14.78 -7.75
CA GLY A 72 0.35 14.52 -7.86
C GLY A 72 -0.10 14.04 -9.26
N ALA A 73 0.84 13.79 -10.18
CA ALA A 73 0.52 13.33 -11.52
C ALA A 73 -0.27 12.01 -11.50
N GLY A 74 -1.36 11.92 -12.28
CA GLY A 74 -2.17 10.69 -12.35
C GLY A 74 -2.80 10.30 -11.02
N ALA A 75 -3.12 11.28 -10.16
CA ALA A 75 -3.78 11.03 -8.89
C ALA A 75 -5.08 10.23 -9.11
N THR A 76 -5.26 9.18 -8.33
CA THR A 76 -6.45 8.34 -8.33
C THR A 76 -6.90 8.14 -6.90
N ARG A 77 -8.20 8.30 -6.65
CA ARG A 77 -8.82 8.04 -5.35
C ARG A 77 -9.79 6.88 -5.49
N ILE A 78 -9.69 5.93 -4.58
CA ILE A 78 -10.63 4.82 -4.45
C ILE A 78 -11.30 4.96 -3.09
N HIS A 79 -12.62 4.88 -3.04
CA HIS A 79 -13.35 4.91 -1.78
C HIS A 79 -14.68 4.18 -1.88
N GLY A 80 -15.20 3.73 -0.75
CA GLY A 80 -16.46 3.00 -0.68
C GLY A 80 -16.40 1.89 0.34
N ASP A 81 -17.12 0.81 0.08
CA ASP A 81 -17.21 -0.34 0.96
C ASP A 81 -17.19 -1.68 0.20
N THR A 82 -17.55 -2.75 0.91
CA THR A 82 -17.59 -4.12 0.37
C THR A 82 -18.66 -4.33 -0.70
N GLU A 83 -19.66 -3.45 -0.82
CA GLU A 83 -20.71 -3.54 -1.83
C GLU A 83 -20.43 -2.65 -3.03
N ARG A 84 -19.77 -1.50 -2.81
CA ARG A 84 -19.54 -0.52 -3.85
C ARG A 84 -18.23 0.23 -3.65
N LEU A 85 -17.38 0.17 -4.67
CA LEU A 85 -16.18 1.00 -4.77
C LEU A 85 -16.33 2.05 -5.86
N VAL A 86 -15.87 3.26 -5.56
CA VAL A 86 -15.83 4.41 -6.47
C VAL A 86 -14.38 4.77 -6.73
N LEU A 87 -13.99 4.80 -8.00
CA LEU A 87 -12.68 5.25 -8.45
C LEU A 87 -12.81 6.60 -9.16
N GLU A 88 -12.08 7.60 -8.66
CA GLU A 88 -12.00 8.94 -9.23
C GLU A 88 -10.58 9.16 -9.76
N THR A 89 -10.46 9.61 -11.00
CA THR A 89 -9.15 9.97 -11.59
C THR A 89 -8.92 11.48 -11.57
N ALA A 90 -7.66 11.89 -11.70
CA ALA A 90 -7.28 13.30 -11.81
C ALA A 90 -7.92 14.04 -13.00
N ASN A 91 -8.40 13.30 -14.01
CA ASN A 91 -9.08 13.89 -15.17
C ASN A 91 -10.56 14.20 -14.89
N GLY A 92 -11.08 13.82 -13.72
CA GLY A 92 -12.48 13.97 -13.34
C GLY A 92 -13.36 12.78 -13.73
N ASP A 93 -12.78 11.71 -14.29
CA ASP A 93 -13.52 10.48 -14.59
C ASP A 93 -13.87 9.75 -13.29
N THR A 94 -15.10 9.25 -13.20
CA THR A 94 -15.60 8.44 -12.08
C THR A 94 -16.06 7.08 -12.58
N PHE A 95 -15.56 6.02 -11.96
CA PHE A 95 -15.90 4.64 -12.28
C PHE A 95 -16.51 3.97 -11.04
N LEU A 96 -17.63 3.27 -11.26
CA LEU A 96 -18.20 2.36 -10.26
C LEU A 96 -17.61 0.97 -10.50
N LEU A 97 -17.04 0.41 -9.45
CA LEU A 97 -16.51 -0.94 -9.41
C LEU A 97 -17.57 -1.81 -8.71
N ASP A 98 -18.35 -2.52 -9.52
CA ASP A 98 -19.44 -3.41 -9.07
C ASP A 98 -18.93 -4.83 -8.72
N ASP A 99 -17.63 -5.08 -8.87
CA ASP A 99 -16.90 -6.27 -8.44
C ASP A 99 -15.57 -5.80 -7.79
N PRO A 100 -15.55 -5.60 -6.46
CA PRO A 100 -14.46 -4.94 -5.75
C PRO A 100 -13.17 -5.78 -5.62
#